data_AF-A0A6J6KF76-F1
#
_entry.id   AF-A0A6J6KF76-F1
#
_cell.length_a   1.000
_cell.length_b   1.000
_cell.length_c   1.000
_cell.angle_alpha   90.00
_cell.angle_beta   90.00
_cell.angle_gamma   90.00
#
_symmetry.space_group_name_H-M   'P 1'
#
loop_
_entity.id
_entity.type
_entity.pdbx_description
1 polymer ?
#
loop_
_entity_poly.entity_id
_entity_poly.type
_entity_poly.pdbx_seq_one_letter_code
_entity_poly.pdbx_strand_id
1 'polypeptide(L)'
;MSFAEVLATSDLPAGVINVLTGKKDEIAPWMASHMDIDAMDISGLSSKLTSEIKVAGAENLKRIYSFKGATAARITAFAESKTIWHTIGV
;
A
#
# COMPACT_ATOMS: atom_id res chain seq x y z
N MET A 1 18.76 -11.26 -14.81
CA MET A 1 18.49 -11.05 -13.38
C MET A 1 17.18 -10.30 -13.25
N SER A 2 16.16 -10.92 -12.65
CA SER A 2 14.84 -10.29 -12.48
C SER A 2 14.72 -9.64 -11.09
N PHE A 3 13.75 -8.74 -10.87
CA PHE A 3 13.54 -8.14 -9.55
C PHE A 3 13.22 -9.19 -8.47
N ALA A 4 12.49 -10.25 -8.82
CA ALA A 4 12.18 -11.34 -7.89
C ALA A 4 13.43 -12.09 -7.40
N GLU A 5 14.44 -12.25 -8.26
CA GLU A 5 15.72 -12.88 -7.90
C GLU A 5 16.53 -12.01 -6.92
N VAL A 6 16.51 -10.69 -7.13
CA VAL A 6 17.11 -9.73 -6.19
C VAL A 6 16.44 -9.85 -4.82
N LEU A 7 15.11 -9.88 -4.76
CA LEU A 7 14.38 -10.05 -3.51
C LEU A 7 14.72 -11.38 -2.81
N ALA A 8 14.79 -12.49 -3.56
CA ALA A 8 15.07 -13.82 -3.03
C ALA A 8 16.48 -13.97 -2.45
N THR A 9 17.43 -13.13 -2.88
CA THR A 9 18.84 -13.16 -2.45
C THR A 9 19.20 -12.06 -1.45
N SER A 10 18.22 -11.26 -1.01
CA SER A 10 18.42 -10.12 -0.10
C SER A 10 18.02 -10.40 1.36
N ASP A 11 17.96 -11.67 1.78
CA ASP A 11 17.56 -12.09 3.14
C ASP A 11 16.19 -11.54 3.59
N LEU A 12 15.26 -11.36 2.65
CA LEU A 12 13.92 -10.86 2.95
C LEU A 12 13.09 -11.93 3.69
N PRO A 13 12.50 -11.63 4.86
CA PRO A 13 11.59 -12.55 5.52
C PRO A 13 10.37 -12.87 4.63
N ALA A 14 9.91 -14.12 4.69
CA ALA A 14 8.75 -14.57 3.92
C ALA A 14 7.51 -13.71 4.23
N GLY A 15 6.80 -13.29 3.18
CA GLY A 15 5.57 -12.49 3.29
C GLY A 15 5.77 -10.98 3.36
N VAL A 16 6.99 -10.46 3.51
CA VAL A 16 7.24 -9.00 3.54
C VAL A 16 7.02 -8.34 2.17
N ILE A 17 7.47 -8.99 1.10
CA ILE A 17 7.17 -8.58 -0.28
C ILE A 17 6.56 -9.78 -1.01
N ASN A 18 5.36 -9.56 -1.54
CA ASN A 18 4.65 -10.53 -2.38
C ASN A 18 4.43 -9.87 -3.75
N VAL A 19 4.74 -10.60 -4.82
CA VAL A 19 4.65 -10.09 -6.20
C VAL A 19 3.56 -10.86 -6.94
N LEU A 20 2.57 -10.14 -7.45
CA LEU A 20 1.53 -10.67 -8.33
C LEU A 20 1.68 -10.05 -9.72
N THR A 21 1.63 -10.88 -10.76
CA THR A 21 1.63 -10.46 -12.16
C THR A 21 0.27 -10.71 -12.77
N GLY A 22 -0.23 -9.77 -13.58
CA GLY A 22 -1.53 -9.89 -14.24
C GLY A 22 -2.06 -8.54 -14.69
N LYS A 23 -3.33 -8.48 -15.08
CA LYS A 23 -3.98 -7.21 -15.46
C LYS A 23 -4.37 -6.44 -14.21
N LYS A 24 -4.01 -5.15 -14.17
CA LYS A 24 -4.34 -4.25 -13.05
C LYS A 24 -5.85 -4.14 -12.83
N ASP A 25 -6.62 -4.08 -13.92
CA ASP A 25 -8.09 -3.98 -13.89
C ASP A 25 -8.75 -5.24 -13.31
N GLU A 26 -8.06 -6.37 -13.29
CA GLU A 26 -8.55 -7.61 -12.68
C GLU A 26 -8.13 -7.72 -11.20
N ILE A 27 -6.89 -7.32 -10.85
CA ILE A 27 -6.35 -7.49 -9.49
C ILE A 27 -6.77 -6.36 -8.54
N ALA A 28 -6.73 -5.11 -9.00
CA ALA A 28 -6.88 -3.95 -8.13
C ALA A 28 -8.26 -3.85 -7.43
N PRO A 29 -9.40 -4.22 -8.06
CA PRO A 29 -10.69 -4.25 -7.38
C PRO A 29 -10.72 -5.21 -6.19
N TRP A 30 -10.11 -6.39 -6.31
CA TRP A 30 -10.04 -7.35 -5.19
C TRP A 30 -9.18 -6.83 -4.04
N MET A 31 -8.07 -6.17 -4.33
CA MET A 31 -7.25 -5.53 -3.30
C MET A 31 -8.01 -4.38 -2.61
N ALA A 32 -8.79 -3.63 -3.37
CA ALA A 32 -9.59 -2.52 -2.85
C ALA A 32 -10.73 -2.97 -1.93
N SER A 33 -11.38 -4.09 -2.22
CA SER A 33 -12.45 -4.64 -1.37
C SER A 33 -11.94 -5.54 -0.24
N HIS A 34 -10.64 -5.85 -0.19
CA HIS A 34 -10.11 -6.76 0.83
C HIS A 34 -10.12 -6.09 2.21
N MET A 35 -10.81 -6.70 3.18
CA MET A 35 -10.98 -6.12 4.51
C MET A 35 -9.70 -6.04 5.32
N ASP A 36 -8.75 -6.93 5.05
CA ASP A 36 -7.47 -7.04 5.78
C ASP A 36 -6.31 -6.26 5.12
N ILE A 37 -6.62 -5.38 4.16
CA ILE A 37 -5.64 -4.44 3.61
C ILE A 37 -5.82 -3.08 4.29
N ASP A 38 -4.79 -2.62 4.99
CA ASP A 38 -4.81 -1.35 5.74
C ASP A 38 -4.68 -0.12 4.84
N ALA A 39 -3.89 -0.23 3.77
CA ALA A 39 -3.60 0.88 2.88
C ALA A 39 -3.15 0.43 1.48
N MET A 40 -3.34 1.31 0.49
CA MET A 40 -2.97 1.06 -0.91
C MET A 40 -2.30 2.28 -1.56
N ASP A 41 -1.23 2.01 -2.31
CA ASP A 41 -0.73 2.94 -3.33
C ASP A 41 -1.31 2.56 -4.70
N ILE A 42 -2.08 3.47 -5.29
CA ILE A 42 -2.71 3.29 -6.60
C ILE A 42 -2.04 4.13 -7.70
N SER A 43 -0.80 4.57 -7.47
CA SER A 43 0.03 5.20 -8.51
C SER A 43 0.07 4.34 -9.79
N GLY A 44 -0.23 4.97 -10.93
CA GLY A 44 -0.16 4.30 -12.24
C GLY A 44 -1.39 3.47 -12.61
N LEU A 45 -2.50 3.61 -11.88
CA LEU A 45 -3.83 3.18 -12.35
C LEU A 45 -4.48 4.26 -13.23
N SER A 46 -5.45 3.85 -14.04
CA SER A 46 -6.26 4.80 -14.83
C SER A 46 -7.15 5.65 -13.92
N SER A 47 -7.61 6.80 -14.42
CA SER A 47 -8.52 7.69 -13.68
C SER A 47 -9.84 6.99 -13.33
N LYS A 48 -10.38 6.20 -14.25
CA LYS A 48 -11.59 5.38 -14.04
C LYS A 48 -11.40 4.38 -12.89
N LEU A 49 -10.34 3.58 -12.95
CA LEU A 49 -10.08 2.56 -11.94
C LEU A 49 -9.76 3.18 -10.56
N THR A 50 -9.13 4.36 -10.56
CA THR A 50 -8.87 5.13 -9.33
C THR A 50 -10.16 5.48 -8.59
N SER A 51 -11.21 5.92 -9.29
CA SER A 51 -12.50 6.21 -8.64
C SER A 51 -13.16 4.95 -8.08
N GLU A 52 -13.15 3.85 -8.83
CA GLU A 52 -13.76 2.58 -8.42
C GLU A 52 -13.09 2.01 -7.17
N ILE A 53 -11.75 2.04 -7.10
CA ILE A 53 -10.99 1.57 -5.94
C ILE A 53 -11.25 2.41 -4.70
N LYS A 54 -11.37 3.73 -4.84
CA LYS A 54 -11.71 4.60 -3.71
C LYS A 54 -13.10 4.31 -3.15
N VAL A 55 -14.06 3.98 -4.01
CA VAL A 55 -15.40 3.56 -3.57
C VAL A 55 -15.33 2.22 -2.84
N ALA A 56 -14.65 1.22 -3.41
CA ALA A 56 -14.53 -0.10 -2.77
C ALA A 56 -13.77 -0.04 -1.43
N GLY A 57 -12.68 0.73 -1.35
CA GLY A 57 -11.92 0.89 -0.11
C GLY A 57 -12.62 1.70 0.98
N ALA A 58 -13.73 2.37 0.66
CA ALA A 58 -14.52 3.08 1.66
C ALA A 58 -15.21 2.13 2.66
N GLU A 59 -15.41 0.85 2.31
CA GLU A 59 -16.09 -0.13 3.17
C GLU A 59 -15.37 -0.34 4.51
N ASN A 60 -14.04 -0.32 4.52
CA ASN A 60 -13.25 -0.40 5.76
C ASN A 60 -12.41 0.87 6.04
N LEU A 61 -12.65 1.94 5.29
CA LEU A 61 -11.92 3.21 5.40
C LEU A 61 -10.40 3.09 5.23
N LYS A 62 -9.91 2.11 4.45
CA LYS A 62 -8.47 1.95 4.19
C LYS A 62 -7.87 3.20 3.56
N ARG A 63 -6.60 3.47 3.89
CA ARG A 63 -5.89 4.64 3.38
C ARG A 63 -5.48 4.43 1.92
N ILE A 64 -5.89 5.30 1.01
CA ILE A 64 -5.59 5.18 -0.42
C ILE A 64 -4.84 6.42 -0.91
N TYR A 65 -3.63 6.22 -1.44
CA TYR A 65 -2.78 7.29 -1.94
C TYR A 65 -2.41 7.12 -3.41
N SER A 66 -2.08 8.23 -4.06
CA SER A 66 -1.51 8.24 -5.40
C SER A 66 -0.46 9.34 -5.47
N PHE A 67 0.69 9.04 -6.08
CA PHE A 67 1.82 9.95 -6.16
C PHE A 67 2.30 10.11 -7.60
N LYS A 68 2.88 11.28 -7.89
CA LYS A 68 3.69 11.54 -9.08
C LYS A 68 5.16 11.42 -8.69
N GLY A 69 5.81 10.32 -9.09
CA GLY A 69 7.22 10.05 -8.79
C GLY A 69 7.49 9.44 -7.40
N ALA A 70 8.78 9.25 -7.11
CA ALA A 70 9.28 8.69 -5.85
C ALA A 70 9.75 9.83 -4.94
N THR A 71 8.93 10.20 -3.96
CA THR A 71 9.25 11.24 -2.97
C THR A 71 9.13 10.67 -1.57
N ALA A 72 9.80 11.31 -0.60
CA ALA A 72 9.75 10.92 0.81
C ALA A 72 8.32 10.95 1.40
N ALA A 73 7.39 11.69 0.79
CA ALA A 73 5.98 11.72 1.19
C ALA A 73 5.30 10.33 1.14
N ARG A 74 5.82 9.40 0.34
CA ARG A 74 5.37 8.00 0.31
C ARG A 74 5.60 7.31 1.66
N ILE A 75 6.71 7.60 2.35
CA ILE A 75 7.01 7.00 3.65
C ILE A 75 5.96 7.44 4.67
N THR A 76 5.70 8.74 4.76
CA THR A 76 4.73 9.29 5.72
C THR A 76 3.29 8.86 5.46
N ALA A 77 2.93 8.59 4.20
CA ALA A 77 1.59 8.15 3.84
C ALA A 77 1.22 6.77 4.41
N PHE A 78 2.21 5.87 4.52
CA PHE A 78 2.02 4.51 5.05
C PHE A 78 2.49 4.35 6.50
N ALA A 79 3.00 5.41 7.13
CA ALA A 79 3.26 5.46 8.56
C ALA A 79 1.99 5.87 9.33
N GLU A 80 1.92 5.52 10.62
CA GLU A 80 0.87 5.98 11.53
C GLU A 80 1.49 6.64 12.75
N SER A 81 0.97 7.81 13.12
CA SER A 81 1.37 8.49 14.35
C SER A 81 0.67 7.86 15.53
N LYS A 82 1.44 7.20 16.39
CA LYS A 82 0.97 6.73 17.70
C LYS A 82 1.57 7.60 18.78
N THR A 83 0.79 8.55 19.29
CA THR A 83 1.21 9.41 20.40
C THR A 83 1.09 8.64 21.71
N ILE A 84 2.20 8.50 22.44
CA ILE A 84 2.26 7.83 23.73
C ILE A 84 2.68 8.85 24.79
N TRP A 85 1.87 8.99 25.84
CA TRP A 85 2.16 9.88 26.95
C TRP A 85 2.81 9.10 28.08
N HIS A 86 4.01 9.53 28.49
CA HIS A 86 4.70 9.01 29.66
C HIS A 86 4.83 10.12 30.69
N THR A 87 4.71 9.77 31.97
CA THR A 87 4.97 10.71 33.06
C THR A 87 6.43 11.17 33.02
N ILE A 88 6.64 12.48 33.06
CA ILE A 88 7.96 13.07 33.33
C ILE A 88 8.01 13.44 34.81
N GLY A 89 9.05 13.01 35.53
CA GLY A 89 9.27 13.42 36.92
C GLY A 89 9.54 14.93 36.98
N VAL A 90 8.97 15.59 37.99
CA VAL A 90 9.31 16.98 38.33
C VAL A 90 10.61 16.99 39.13
#